data_AF-A0A3N0GZ82-F1
#
_entry.id   AF-A0A3N0GZ82-F1
#
_cell.length_a   1.000
_cell.length_b   1.000
_cell.length_c   1.000
_cell.angle_alpha   90.00
_cell.angle_beta   90.00
_cell.angle_gamma   90.00
#
_symmetry.space_group_name_H-M   'P 1'
#
loop_
_entity.id
_entity.type
_entity.pdbx_description
1 polymer ?
#
loop_
_entity_poly.entity_id
_entity_poly.type
_entity_poly.pdbx_seq_one_letter_code
_entity_poly.pdbx_strand_id
1 'polypeptide(L)'
;MLGDRGDIVAILWAEHDPLVVPPAQDRNNKILWVGRVASEGSLQIKAHLIGSDRSVTRTVDGGPGPSIIDLPDAGCWSLDLTWGKQHDHLQLEYAPS
;
A
#
# COMPACT_ATOMS: atom_id res chain seq x y z
N MET A 1 3.51 2.07 -8.85
CA MET A 1 4.41 0.97 -8.46
C MET A 1 3.84 -0.34 -8.94
N LEU A 2 4.63 -1.16 -9.64
CA LEU A 2 4.24 -2.50 -10.07
C LEU A 2 4.73 -3.51 -9.02
N GLY A 3 3.92 -4.51 -8.70
CA GLY A 3 4.32 -5.63 -7.85
C GLY A 3 5.42 -6.48 -8.47
N ASP A 4 6.20 -7.15 -7.63
CA ASP A 4 7.36 -7.96 -8.05
C ASP A 4 6.96 -9.07 -9.04
N ARG A 5 5.75 -9.62 -8.90
CA ARG A 5 5.19 -10.64 -9.82
C ARG A 5 4.33 -10.01 -10.92
N GLY A 6 4.11 -8.71 -10.83
CA GLY A 6 3.27 -7.92 -11.73
C GLY A 6 1.78 -8.26 -11.64
N ASP A 7 1.33 -8.91 -10.58
CA ASP A 7 -0.06 -9.29 -10.40
C ASP A 7 -0.92 -8.16 -9.84
N ILE A 8 -0.28 -7.09 -9.35
CA ILE A 8 -0.94 -5.87 -8.89
C ILE A 8 -0.12 -4.62 -9.18
N VAL A 9 -0.82 -3.51 -9.39
CA VAL A 9 -0.24 -2.16 -9.46
C VAL A 9 -0.82 -1.31 -8.35
N ALA A 10 0.04 -0.59 -7.64
CA ALA A 10 -0.34 0.52 -6.77
C ALA A 10 -0.20 1.85 -7.53
N ILE A 11 -1.33 2.54 -7.73
CA ILE A 11 -1.38 3.88 -8.33
C ILE A 11 -1.42 4.90 -7.19
N LEU A 12 -0.48 5.84 -7.26
CA LEU A 12 -0.27 6.89 -6.26
C LEU A 12 -0.59 8.26 -6.90
N TRP A 13 -0.95 9.24 -6.09
CA TRP A 13 -1.29 10.60 -6.56
C TRP A 13 -0.51 11.66 -5.80
N ALA A 14 0.55 12.15 -6.42
CA ALA A 14 1.17 13.45 -6.18
C ALA A 14 2.32 13.62 -7.19
N GLU A 15 2.76 14.86 -7.40
CA GLU A 15 4.02 15.13 -8.13
C GLU A 15 5.25 14.83 -7.24
N HIS A 16 5.15 15.10 -5.93
CA HIS A 16 6.18 14.83 -4.92
C HIS A 16 5.54 14.20 -3.67
N ASP A 17 6.22 13.23 -3.06
CA ASP A 17 5.86 12.57 -1.80
C ASP A 17 4.38 12.17 -1.71
N PRO A 18 3.95 11.18 -2.51
CA PRO A 18 2.55 10.80 -2.61
C PRO A 18 1.97 10.22 -1.31
N LEU A 19 2.84 9.75 -0.42
CA LEU A 19 2.51 9.16 0.87
C LEU A 19 3.37 9.82 1.94
N VAL A 20 2.74 10.38 2.98
CA VAL A 20 3.42 11.16 4.03
C VAL A 20 3.01 10.73 5.44
N VAL A 21 3.91 10.95 6.39
CA VAL A 21 3.69 10.70 7.83
C VAL A 21 4.10 11.94 8.65
N PRO A 22 3.21 12.44 9.54
CA PRO A 22 1.78 12.10 9.62
C PRO A 22 1.03 12.43 8.31
N PRO A 23 -0.18 11.86 8.10
CA PRO A 23 -1.02 12.25 6.96
C PRO A 23 -1.25 13.76 6.94
N ALA A 24 -1.22 14.37 5.76
CA ALA A 24 -1.44 15.80 5.60
C ALA A 24 -2.88 16.18 6.00
N GLN A 25 -3.07 17.40 6.50
CA GLN A 25 -4.38 17.85 7.01
C GLN A 25 -5.48 17.89 5.93
N ASP A 26 -5.09 18.16 4.68
CA ASP A 26 -5.99 18.32 3.54
C ASP A 26 -5.88 17.18 2.51
N ARG A 27 -5.01 16.18 2.76
CA ARG A 27 -4.77 15.07 1.84
C ARG A 27 -4.54 13.75 2.60
N ASN A 28 -5.30 12.74 2.19
CA ASN A 28 -5.10 11.36 2.65
C ASN A 28 -4.04 10.63 1.81
N ASN A 29 -3.38 9.63 2.40
CA ASN A 29 -2.47 8.72 1.72
C ASN A 29 -3.25 7.73 0.84
N LYS A 30 -3.68 8.21 -0.33
CA LYS A 30 -4.57 7.48 -1.24
C LYS A 30 -3.78 6.53 -2.13
N ILE A 31 -4.25 5.28 -2.23
CA ILE A 31 -3.70 4.27 -3.15
C ILE A 31 -4.85 3.58 -3.89
N LEU A 32 -4.78 3.50 -5.23
CA LEU A 32 -5.63 2.61 -6.02
C LEU A 32 -4.84 1.36 -6.37
N TRP A 33 -5.34 0.24 -5.88
CA TRP A 33 -4.81 -1.08 -6.16
C TRP A 33 -5.53 -1.68 -7.35
N VAL A 34 -4.79 -2.03 -8.40
CA VAL A 34 -5.35 -2.66 -9.61
C VAL A 34 -4.72 -4.03 -9.78
N GLY A 35 -5.50 -5.08 -9.51
CA GLY A 35 -5.08 -6.45 -9.79
C GLY A 35 -5.09 -6.74 -11.29
N ARG A 36 -4.13 -7.56 -11.75
CA ARG A 36 -4.06 -8.06 -13.13
C ARG A 36 -5.33 -8.81 -13.53
N VAL A 37 -5.88 -9.57 -12.59
CA VAL A 37 -7.12 -10.32 -12.74
C VAL A 37 -8.16 -9.78 -11.78
N ALA A 38 -9.42 -9.77 -12.22
CA ALA A 38 -10.53 -9.45 -11.34
C ALA A 38 -10.59 -10.48 -10.21
N SER A 39 -10.74 -9.99 -8.98
CA SER A 39 -10.90 -10.79 -7.79
C SER A 39 -11.89 -10.10 -6.87
N GLU A 40 -12.66 -10.89 -6.15
CA GLU A 40 -13.50 -10.41 -5.05
C GLU A 40 -12.79 -10.67 -3.72
N GLY A 41 -13.26 -9.99 -2.66
CA GLY A 41 -12.74 -10.14 -1.30
C GLY A 41 -12.09 -8.87 -0.78
N SER A 42 -11.34 -8.98 0.32
CA SER A 42 -10.54 -7.88 0.85
C SER A 42 -9.08 -8.05 0.43
N LEU A 43 -8.40 -6.94 0.15
CA LEU A 43 -6.94 -6.92 0.03
C LEU A 43 -6.35 -6.78 1.44
N GLN A 44 -5.61 -7.79 1.87
CA GLN A 44 -4.83 -7.76 3.10
C GLN A 44 -3.41 -7.30 2.77
N ILE A 45 -2.91 -6.38 3.58
CA ILE A 45 -1.59 -5.78 3.44
C ILE A 45 -0.85 -5.98 4.75
N LYS A 46 0.21 -6.78 4.74
CA LYS A 46 1.15 -6.85 5.85
C LYS A 46 2.35 -5.99 5.49
N ALA A 47 2.48 -4.86 6.17
CA ALA A 47 3.56 -3.90 5.94
C ALA A 47 4.63 -4.04 7.02
N HIS A 48 5.89 -4.04 6.60
CA HIS A 48 7.08 -4.10 7.45
C HIS A 48 8.03 -2.95 7.11
N LEU A 49 8.43 -2.15 8.10
CA LEU A 49 9.37 -1.04 7.89
C LEU A 49 10.79 -1.59 7.71
N ILE A 50 11.43 -1.29 6.60
CA ILE A 50 12.76 -1.83 6.30
C ILE A 50 13.78 -1.29 7.31
N GLY A 51 14.59 -2.20 7.88
CA GLY A 51 15.59 -1.87 8.90
C GLY A 51 15.05 -1.71 10.33
N SER A 52 13.79 -2.12 10.58
CA SER A 52 13.12 -2.06 11.88
C SER A 52 12.30 -3.33 12.11
N ASP A 53 11.95 -3.65 13.36
CA ASP A 53 11.00 -4.72 13.68
C ASP A 53 9.52 -4.28 13.57
N ARG A 54 9.29 -3.04 13.13
CA ARG A 54 7.95 -2.45 13.04
C ARG A 54 7.15 -3.07 11.90
N SER A 55 6.02 -3.67 12.25
CA SER A 55 5.05 -4.21 11.30
C SER A 55 3.63 -3.74 11.61
N VAL A 56 2.82 -3.54 10.56
CA VAL A 56 1.39 -3.21 10.68
C VAL A 56 0.60 -3.95 9.61
N THR A 57 -0.64 -4.32 9.94
CA THR A 57 -1.59 -4.87 8.98
C THR A 57 -2.61 -3.80 8.60
N ARG A 58 -2.97 -3.76 7.32
CA ARG A 58 -4.09 -2.97 6.78
C ARG A 58 -4.99 -3.88 5.94
N THR A 59 -6.26 -3.54 5.92
CA THR A 59 -7.27 -4.25 5.13
C THR A 59 -7.97 -3.22 4.27
N VAL A 60 -8.10 -3.52 2.97
CA VAL A 60 -8.97 -2.80 2.04
C VAL A 60 -10.17 -3.69 1.78
N ASP A 61 -11.29 -3.39 2.42
CA ASP A 61 -12.53 -4.15 2.25
C ASP A 61 -13.08 -4.01 0.84
N GLY A 62 -13.46 -5.14 0.24
CA GLY A 62 -13.90 -5.20 -1.16
C GLY A 62 -12.80 -4.96 -2.19
N GLY A 63 -11.52 -4.98 -1.79
CA GLY A 63 -10.35 -4.75 -2.65
C GLY A 63 -9.78 -5.99 -3.38
N PRO A 64 -8.81 -5.81 -4.29
CA PRO A 64 -8.09 -4.57 -4.65
C PRO A 64 -8.99 -3.45 -5.20
N GLY A 65 -8.67 -2.20 -4.86
CA GLY A 65 -9.49 -1.03 -5.26
C GLY A 65 -8.96 0.28 -4.67
N PRO A 66 -9.75 1.37 -4.70
CA PRO A 66 -9.38 2.64 -4.09
C PRO A 66 -9.31 2.50 -2.56
N SER A 67 -8.31 3.10 -1.93
CA SER A 67 -8.08 3.00 -0.49
C SER A 67 -7.37 4.23 0.09
N ILE A 68 -7.42 4.35 1.41
CA ILE A 68 -6.56 5.22 2.23
C ILE A 68 -5.71 4.31 3.09
N ILE A 69 -4.39 4.40 2.95
CA ILE A 69 -3.44 3.55 3.67
C ILE A 69 -2.48 4.44 4.45
N ASP A 70 -2.69 4.54 5.76
CA ASP A 70 -1.76 5.25 6.64
C ASP A 70 -0.84 4.27 7.35
N LEU A 71 0.47 4.53 7.28
CA LEU A 71 1.50 3.81 8.02
C LEU A 71 2.08 4.74 9.10
N PRO A 72 2.50 4.18 10.25
CA PRO A 72 2.79 4.98 11.44
C PRO A 72 4.12 5.75 11.39
N ASP A 73 5.04 5.36 10.51
CA ASP A 73 6.42 5.84 10.51
C ASP A 73 6.89 6.11 9.07
N ALA A 74 7.72 7.13 8.90
CA ALA A 74 8.36 7.44 7.62
C ALA A 74 9.42 6.39 7.26
N GLY A 75 9.68 6.22 5.96
CA GLY A 75 10.67 5.31 5.40
C GLY A 75 10.09 4.34 4.37
N CYS A 76 10.94 3.42 3.89
CA CYS A 76 10.55 2.38 2.95
C CYS A 76 9.89 1.21 3.67
N TRP A 77 8.69 0.85 3.23
CA TRP A 77 7.91 -0.26 3.74
C TRP A 77 7.84 -1.38 2.71
N SER A 78 8.14 -2.61 3.15
CA SER A 78 7.88 -3.85 2.43
C SER A 78 6.43 -4.25 2.64
N LEU A 79 5.66 -4.44 1.57
CA LEU A 79 4.25 -4.81 1.65
C LEU A 79 4.04 -6.19 1.03
N ASP A 80 3.70 -7.16 1.86
CA ASP A 80 3.14 -8.44 1.44
C ASP A 80 1.63 -8.27 1.23
N LEU A 81 1.18 -8.53 0.00
CA LEU A 81 -0.19 -8.32 -0.44
C LEU A 81 -0.86 -9.66 -0.70
N THR A 82 -2.07 -9.85 -0.17
CA THR A 82 -2.89 -11.04 -0.49
C THR A 82 -4.34 -10.65 -0.70
N TRP A 83 -4.96 -11.19 -1.75
CA TRP A 83 -6.38 -11.00 -2.05
C TRP A 83 -6.87 -12.24 -2.79
N GLY A 84 -8.05 -12.77 -2.43
CA GLY A 84 -8.53 -14.02 -3.02
C GLY A 84 -7.52 -15.16 -2.91
N LYS A 85 -7.06 -15.68 -4.07
CA LYS A 85 -5.98 -16.70 -4.18
C LYS A 85 -4.66 -16.09 -4.64
N GLN A 86 -4.63 -14.79 -4.86
CA GLN A 86 -3.52 -14.04 -5.39
C GLN A 86 -2.66 -13.48 -4.26
N HIS A 87 -1.39 -13.31 -4.56
CA HIS A 87 -0.47 -12.56 -3.70
C HIS A 87 0.42 -11.67 -4.55
N ASP A 88 1.03 -10.66 -3.98
CA ASP A 88 2.17 -9.99 -4.61
C ASP A 88 2.96 -9.29 -3.53
N HIS A 89 4.08 -8.70 -3.90
CA HIS A 89 4.89 -7.92 -3.02
C HIS A 89 5.33 -6.64 -3.73
N LEU A 90 5.43 -5.54 -3.00
CA LEU A 90 6.09 -4.33 -3.46
C LEU A 90 6.60 -3.50 -2.29
N GLN A 91 7.40 -2.50 -2.60
CA GLN A 91 7.85 -1.51 -1.63
C GLN A 91 7.24 -0.14 -1.92
N LEU A 92 6.85 0.56 -0.85
CA LEU A 92 6.38 1.94 -0.89
C LEU A 92 7.18 2.78 0.10
N GLU A 93 7.49 4.01 -0.29
CA GLU A 93 8.11 4.98 0.60
C GLU A 93 7.04 5.92 1.17
N TYR A 94 7.13 6.17 2.47
CA TYR A 94 6.38 7.22 3.16
C TYR A 94 7.36 8.31 3.59
N ALA A 95 7.21 9.52 3.06
CA ALA A 95 8.06 10.65 3.41
C ALA A 95 7.63 11.30 4.74
N PRO A 96 8.54 11.95 5.48
CA PRO A 96 8.13 12.88 6.53
C PRO A 96 7.39 14.08 5.92
N SER A 97 6.30 14.52 6.57
CA SER A 97 5.54 15.71 6.16
C SER A 97 6.27 17.02 6.45
#